data_AF-A0A955V3B1-F1
#
_entry.id   AF-A0A955V3B1-F1
#
_cell.length_a   1.000
_cell.length_b   1.000
_cell.length_c   1.000
_cell.angle_alpha   90.00
_cell.angle_beta   90.00
_cell.angle_gamma   90.00
#
_symmetry.space_group_name_H-M   'P 1'
#
loop_
_entity.id
_entity.type
_entity.pdbx_description
1 polymer ?
#
loop_
_entity_poly.entity_id
_entity_poly.type
_entity_poly.pdbx_seq_one_letter_code
_entity_poly.pdbx_strand_id
1 'polypeptide(L)'
;MDRNKTVVAFVWVVCLVMMLGMTGTASIIGTVVFWAMALAHLAEFLAKRAVMAKAGGSMGHHFVQTMLFGLFHWKPLEDAQKQAGGGA
;
A
#
# COMPACT_ATOMS: atom_id res chain seq x y z
N MET A 1 -5.35 -11.00 9.09
CA MET A 1 -4.52 -10.28 8.09
C MET A 1 -4.28 -11.21 6.93
N ASP A 2 -4.64 -10.81 5.71
CA ASP A 2 -4.51 -11.65 4.51
C ASP A 2 -3.03 -11.93 4.23
N ARG A 3 -2.69 -13.12 3.70
CA ARG A 3 -1.30 -13.54 3.40
C ARG A 3 -0.49 -12.46 2.67
N ASN A 4 -1.11 -11.77 1.72
CA ASN A 4 -0.46 -10.71 0.93
C ASN A 4 -0.12 -9.48 1.78
N LYS A 5 -1.01 -9.07 2.69
CA LYS A 5 -0.76 -7.96 3.61
C LYS A 5 0.36 -8.29 4.59
N THR A 6 0.44 -9.54 5.03
CA THR A 6 1.56 -10.03 5.85
C THR A 6 2.89 -9.91 5.11
N VAL A 7 2.94 -10.27 3.82
CA VAL A 7 4.16 -10.14 3.00
C VAL A 7 4.59 -8.67 2.88
N VAL A 8 3.66 -7.75 2.58
CA VAL A 8 4.00 -6.32 2.46
C VAL A 8 4.49 -5.76 3.80
N ALA A 9 3.83 -6.11 4.91
CA ALA A 9 4.29 -5.73 6.24
C ALA A 9 5.70 -6.26 6.53
N PHE A 10 6.01 -7.49 6.12
CA PHE A 10 7.34 -8.06 6.26
C PHE A 10 8.39 -7.29 5.43
N VAL A 11 8.06 -6.92 4.19
CA VAL A 11 8.95 -6.10 3.34
C VAL A 11 9.25 -4.75 3.98
N TRP A 12 8.24 -4.07 4.56
CA TRP A 12 8.46 -2.84 5.33
C TRP A 12 9.48 -3.03 6.46
N VAL A 13 9.31 -4.08 7.26
CA VAL A 13 10.20 -4.37 8.40
C VAL A 13 11.61 -4.68 7.91
N VAL A 14 11.78 -5.50 6.88
CA VAL A 14 13.09 -5.83 6.30
C VAL A 14 13.78 -4.56 5.79
N CYS A 15 13.07 -3.71 5.06
CA CYS A 15 13.65 -2.45 4.55
C CYS A 15 14.05 -1.52 5.69
N LEU A 16 13.24 -1.41 6.75
CA LEU A 16 13.57 -0.63 7.95
C LEU A 16 14.83 -1.15 8.65
N VAL A 17 14.93 -2.47 8.83
CA VAL A 17 16.11 -3.10 9.44
C VAL A 17 17.36 -2.88 8.58
N MET A 18 17.26 -3.04 7.26
CA MET A 18 18.36 -2.77 6.35
C MET A 18 18.79 -1.30 6.38
N MET A 19 17.84 -0.37 6.34
CA MET A 19 18.09 1.07 6.34
C MET A 19 18.75 1.54 7.64
N LEU A 20 18.22 1.14 8.80
CA LEU A 20 18.62 1.68 10.10
C LEU A 20 19.64 0.82 10.86
N GLY A 21 19.70 -0.48 10.55
CA GLY A 21 20.48 -1.47 11.30
C GLY A 21 21.69 -2.03 10.55
N MET A 22 21.88 -1.70 9.28
CA MET A 22 23.00 -2.17 8.46
C MET A 22 23.78 -0.99 7.86
N THR A 23 24.94 -1.28 7.26
CA THR A 23 25.79 -0.29 6.59
C THR A 23 26.12 -0.73 5.15
N GLY A 24 26.73 0.17 4.37
CA GLY A 24 27.15 -0.11 3.00
C GLY A 24 25.98 -0.40 2.05
N THR A 25 26.19 -1.29 1.08
CA THR A 25 25.21 -1.61 0.03
C THR A 25 23.86 -2.05 0.58
N ALA A 26 23.82 -2.81 1.68
CA ALA A 26 22.57 -3.26 2.28
C ALA A 26 21.71 -2.08 2.77
N SER A 27 22.31 -1.08 3.41
CA SER A 27 21.58 0.12 3.87
C SER A 27 21.06 0.95 2.70
N ILE A 28 21.85 1.08 1.62
CA ILE A 28 21.44 1.78 0.40
C ILE A 28 20.21 1.08 -0.22
N ILE A 29 20.27 -0.25 -0.36
CA ILE A 29 19.14 -1.04 -0.91
C ILE A 29 17.90 -0.85 -0.04
N GLY A 30 18.01 -1.03 1.28
CA GLY A 30 16.89 -0.85 2.21
C GLY A 30 16.27 0.54 2.11
N THR A 31 17.10 1.57 2.03
CA THR A 31 16.66 2.97 1.88
C THR A 31 15.93 3.19 0.56
N VAL A 32 16.52 2.77 -0.56
CA VAL A 32 15.94 2.96 -1.90
C VAL A 32 14.62 2.22 -2.01
N VAL A 33 14.56 0.95 -1.59
CA VAL A 33 13.33 0.15 -1.66
C VAL A 33 12.25 0.70 -0.73
N PHE A 34 12.60 1.12 0.48
CA PHE A 34 11.67 1.75 1.43
C PHE A 34 10.99 2.98 0.81
N TRP A 35 11.79 3.91 0.29
CA TRP A 35 11.27 5.15 -0.28
C TRP A 35 10.54 4.91 -1.61
N ALA A 36 11.04 4.01 -2.47
CA ALA A 36 10.34 3.64 -3.70
C ALA A 36 8.95 3.06 -3.40
N MET A 37 8.84 2.19 -2.41
CA MET A 37 7.56 1.61 -1.99
C MET A 37 6.63 2.66 -1.36
N ALA A 38 7.16 3.54 -0.49
CA ALA A 38 6.39 4.64 0.09
C ALA A 38 5.79 5.56 -0.99
N LEU A 39 6.61 5.93 -1.98
CA LEU A 39 6.18 6.77 -3.10
C LEU A 39 5.18 6.05 -4.00
N ALA A 40 5.39 4.75 -4.27
CA ALA A 40 4.44 3.96 -5.05
C ALA A 40 3.07 3.90 -4.35
N HIS A 41 3.03 3.60 -3.05
CA HIS A 41 1.78 3.56 -2.29
C HIS A 41 1.10 4.93 -2.20
N LEU A 42 1.87 6.02 -2.08
CA LEU A 42 1.33 7.37 -2.15
C LEU A 42 0.70 7.66 -3.52
N ALA A 43 1.40 7.32 -4.61
CA ALA A 43 0.90 7.49 -5.96
C ALA A 43 -0.39 6.66 -6.20
N GLU A 44 -0.43 5.43 -5.69
CA GLU A 44 -1.63 4.60 -5.71
C GLU A 44 -2.80 5.25 -4.97
N PHE A 45 -2.55 5.81 -3.77
CA PHE A 45 -3.58 6.51 -3.03
C PHE A 45 -4.15 7.67 -3.83
N LEU A 46 -3.29 8.50 -4.42
CA LEU A 46 -3.70 9.64 -5.24
C LEU A 46 -4.49 9.22 -6.49
N ALA A 47 -4.04 8.17 -7.18
CA ALA A 47 -4.70 7.65 -8.38
C ALA A 47 -6.06 7.01 -8.08
N LYS A 48 -6.23 6.42 -6.89
CA LYS A 48 -7.44 5.67 -6.51
C LYS A 48 -8.31 6.38 -5.47
N ARG A 49 -8.11 7.69 -5.23
CA ARG A 49 -8.95 8.49 -4.31
C ARG A 49 -10.44 8.38 -4.64
N ALA A 50 -10.81 8.38 -5.91
CA ALA A 50 -12.21 8.27 -6.34
C ALA A 50 -12.82 6.92 -5.95
N VAL A 51 -12.07 5.82 -6.11
CA VAL A 51 -12.50 4.48 -5.70
C VAL A 51 -12.72 4.44 -4.19
N MET A 52 -11.81 5.02 -3.42
CA MET A 52 -11.90 5.05 -1.95
C MET A 52 -13.06 5.93 -1.48
N ALA A 53 -13.27 7.10 -2.09
CA ALA A 53 -14.40 7.97 -1.77
C ALA A 53 -15.74 7.26 -2.04
N LYS A 54 -15.84 6.50 -3.14
CA LYS A 54 -17.04 5.73 -3.47
C LYS A 54 -17.28 4.53 -2.54
N ALA A 55 -16.22 3.97 -1.94
CA ALA A 55 -16.35 2.90 -0.95
C ALA A 55 -16.95 3.38 0.39
N GLY A 56 -17.01 4.70 0.62
CA GLY A 56 -17.45 5.29 1.88
C GLY A 56 -16.41 5.15 3.00
N GLY A 57 -16.72 5.68 4.18
CA GLY A 57 -15.80 5.65 5.33
C GLY A 57 -14.80 6.81 5.37
N SER A 58 -13.80 6.70 6.25
CA SER A 58 -12.83 7.79 6.47
C SER A 58 -11.71 7.77 5.43
N MET A 59 -11.53 8.88 4.71
CA MET A 59 -10.41 9.05 3.76
C MET A 59 -9.04 8.93 4.43
N GLY A 60 -8.91 9.34 5.69
CA GLY A 60 -7.67 9.17 6.45
C GLY A 60 -7.36 7.69 6.72
N HIS A 61 -8.39 6.89 7.00
CA HIS A 61 -8.22 5.44 7.15
C HIS A 61 -7.78 4.79 5.83
N HIS A 62 -8.42 5.16 4.70
CA HIS A 62 -7.99 4.67 3.39
C HIS A 62 -6.56 5.08 3.05
N PHE A 63 -6.15 6.30 3.39
CA PHE A 63 -4.77 6.76 3.21
C PHE A 63 -3.78 5.86 3.96
N VAL A 64 -3.99 5.64 5.25
CA VAL A 64 -3.09 4.81 6.06
C VAL A 64 -3.07 3.37 5.55
N GLN A 65 -4.22 2.80 5.20
CA GLN A 65 -4.29 1.44 4.67
C GLN A 65 -3.60 1.31 3.32
N THR A 66 -3.72 2.29 2.42
CA THR A 66 -2.97 2.28 1.14
C THR A 66 -1.48 2.49 1.38
N MET A 67 -1.07 3.35 2.31
CA MET A 67 0.36 3.51 2.64
C MET A 67 0.98 2.23 3.18
N LEU A 68 0.24 1.44 3.95
CA LEU A 68 0.74 0.18 4.52
C LEU A 68 0.67 -0.98 3.51
N PHE A 69 -0.42 -1.10 2.75
CA PHE A 69 -0.75 -2.29 1.98
C PHE A 69 -0.91 -2.07 0.47
N GLY A 70 -0.81 -0.83 0.00
CA GLY A 70 -0.91 -0.47 -1.41
C GLY A 70 -2.18 -1.03 -2.07
N LEU A 71 -1.97 -1.69 -3.21
CA LEU A 71 -3.00 -2.31 -4.03
C LEU A 71 -3.81 -3.38 -3.31
N PHE A 72 -3.27 -4.02 -2.27
CA PHE A 72 -4.02 -5.00 -1.50
C PHE A 72 -5.12 -4.38 -0.62
N HIS A 73 -5.13 -3.04 -0.50
CA HIS A 73 -6.26 -2.31 0.10
C HIS A 73 -7.29 -1.89 -0.94
N TRP A 74 -6.89 -1.17 -1.99
CA TRP A 74 -7.86 -0.52 -2.89
C TRP A 74 -8.41 -1.46 -3.97
N LYS A 75 -7.68 -2.50 -4.38
CA LYS A 75 -8.11 -3.40 -5.45
C LYS A 75 -9.40 -4.18 -5.12
N PRO A 76 -9.56 -4.77 -3.92
CA PRO A 76 -10.83 -5.39 -3.54
C PRO A 76 -12.02 -4.42 -3.54
N LEU A 77 -11.79 -3.15 -3.19
CA LEU A 77 -12.84 -2.11 -3.23
C LEU A 77 -13.26 -1.82 -4.67
N GLU A 78 -12.30 -1.69 -5.58
CA GLU A 78 -12.58 -1.48 -7.00
C GLU A 78 -13.31 -2.68 -7.62
N ASP A 79 -12.88 -3.89 -7.29
CA ASP A 79 -13.49 -5.12 -7.80
C ASP A 79 -14.93 -5.28 -7.29
N ALA A 80 -15.19 -4.99 -6.01
CA ALA A 80 -16.54 -4.98 -5.45
C ALA A 80 -17.44 -3.93 -6.14
N GLN A 81 -16.90 -2.74 -6.45
CA GLN A 81 -17.64 -1.69 -7.16
C GLN A 81 -17.96 -2.08 -8.61
N LYS A 82 -17.04 -2.74 -9.30
CA LYS A 82 -17.26 -3.26 -10.67
C LYS A 82 -18.33 -4.34 -10.68
N GLN A 83 -18.31 -5.26 -9.70
CA GLN A 83 -19.34 -6.30 -9.55
C GLN A 83 -20.72 -5.70 -9.26
N ALA A 84 -20.80 -4.67 -8.40
CA ALA A 84 -22.06 -3.99 -8.11
C ALA A 84 -22.59 -3.14 -9.29
N GLY A 85 -21.71 -2.65 -10.17
CA GLY A 85 -22.09 -1.86 -11.35
C GLY A 85 -22.37 -2.66 -12.63
N GLY A 86 -21.98 -3.94 -12.68
CA GLY A 86 -22.18 -4.82 -13.84
C GLY A 86 -23.50 -5.60 -13.85
N GLY A 87 -24.42 -5.30 -12.92
CA GLY A 87 -25.74 -5.92 -12.80
C GLY A 87 -26.90 -5.00 -13.18
N ALA A 88 -26.67 -4.04 -14.08
CA ALA A 88 -27.68 -3.12 -14.62
C ALA A 88 -27.87 -3.33 -16.12
#